data_AF-A0A0S8AIK7-F1
#
_entry.id   AF-A0A0S8AIK7-F1
#
_cell.length_a   1.000
_cell.length_b   1.000
_cell.length_c   1.000
_cell.angle_alpha   90.00
_cell.angle_beta   90.00
_cell.angle_gamma   90.00
#
_symmetry.space_group_name_H-M   'P 1'
#
loop_
_entity.id
_entity.type
_entity.pdbx_description
1 polymer ?
#
loop_
_entity_poly.entity_id
_entity_poly.type
_entity_poly.pdbx_seq_one_letter_code
_entity_poly.pdbx_strand_id
1 'polypeptide(L)'
;MEKLEIKYQKNSFHMRTPYGFTLIEVLIALALLTIIMGAVYTSFFSVNRALDRFDKVSLKYHEARTALDIMKREIEGALVKNPRSEDENKVSAGFVIKDRDILGISASSLELTSYSFRGNSLITVSYFVTMKNGNLSLIKHESPPVFKEKGYSLDFMEDIRGFSVETMFNNTWVKTWDTATTGKLPEIVRLSIEFDDNGKIVTLSEYAKPKVGTKL
;
A
#
# COMPACT_ATOMS: atom_id res chain seq x y z
N MET A 1 -71.88 88.63 -10.27
CA MET A 1 -71.92 87.15 -10.23
C MET A 1 -70.54 86.64 -10.61
N GLU A 2 -69.93 85.95 -9.66
CA GLU A 2 -68.53 85.54 -9.61
C GLU A 2 -68.28 84.36 -10.57
N LYS A 3 -67.27 84.45 -11.42
CA LYS A 3 -66.83 83.32 -12.27
C LYS A 3 -65.84 82.48 -11.48
N LEU A 4 -66.28 81.29 -11.07
CA LEU A 4 -65.42 80.24 -10.51
C LEU A 4 -64.57 79.61 -11.62
N GLU A 5 -63.25 79.78 -11.55
CA GLU A 5 -62.30 78.99 -12.34
C GLU A 5 -62.03 77.65 -11.62
N ILE A 6 -62.46 76.55 -12.25
CA ILE A 6 -62.12 75.20 -11.81
C ILE A 6 -60.75 74.84 -12.38
N LYS A 7 -59.74 74.79 -11.52
CA LYS A 7 -58.36 74.41 -11.88
C LYS A 7 -58.24 72.88 -11.90
N TYR A 8 -58.18 72.28 -13.08
CA TYR A 8 -57.93 70.84 -13.25
C TYR A 8 -56.49 70.49 -12.84
N GLN A 9 -56.33 69.75 -11.73
CA GLN A 9 -55.04 69.24 -11.28
C GLN A 9 -54.72 67.93 -12.01
N LYS A 10 -53.85 67.99 -13.01
CA LYS A 10 -53.39 66.82 -13.77
C LYS A 10 -52.36 66.05 -12.94
N ASN A 11 -52.79 65.02 -12.22
CA ASN A 11 -51.89 64.08 -11.55
C ASN A 11 -51.16 63.23 -12.60
N SER A 12 -49.89 63.53 -12.84
CA SER A 12 -49.02 62.74 -13.71
C SER A 12 -48.51 61.51 -12.96
N PHE A 13 -49.18 60.38 -13.17
CA PHE A 13 -48.62 59.06 -12.83
C PHE A 13 -47.33 58.88 -13.64
N HIS A 14 -46.17 59.03 -12.98
CA HIS A 14 -44.88 58.65 -13.54
C HIS A 14 -44.83 57.12 -13.62
N MET A 15 -45.23 56.56 -14.76
CA MET A 15 -44.84 55.20 -15.12
C MET A 15 -43.32 55.16 -15.24
N ARG A 16 -42.64 54.55 -14.26
CA ARG A 16 -41.21 54.26 -14.36
C ARG A 16 -41.04 53.30 -15.54
N THR A 17 -40.38 53.77 -16.60
CA THR A 17 -39.95 52.89 -17.69
C THR A 17 -38.92 51.91 -17.14
N PRO A 18 -39.02 50.60 -17.44
CA PRO A 18 -37.98 49.65 -17.06
C PRO A 18 -36.71 50.00 -17.82
N TYR A 19 -35.68 50.41 -17.09
CA TYR A 19 -34.36 50.66 -17.66
C TYR A 19 -33.76 49.32 -18.12
N GLY A 20 -33.43 49.21 -19.41
CA GLY A 20 -32.75 48.05 -19.96
C GLY A 20 -31.28 48.00 -19.54
N PHE A 21 -30.69 46.81 -19.50
CA PHE A 21 -29.28 46.62 -19.21
C PHE A 21 -28.40 47.27 -20.28
N THR A 22 -27.36 47.97 -19.84
CA THR A 22 -26.38 48.55 -20.76
C THR A 22 -25.42 47.45 -21.24
N LEU A 23 -24.89 47.59 -22.46
CA LEU A 23 -23.94 46.63 -23.02
C LEU A 23 -22.72 46.42 -22.11
N ILE A 24 -22.22 47.50 -21.50
CA ILE A 24 -21.07 47.47 -20.61
C ILE A 24 -21.34 46.67 -19.33
N GLU A 25 -22.55 46.72 -18.81
CA GLU A 25 -22.96 46.02 -17.59
C GLU A 25 -23.03 44.50 -17.81
N VAL A 26 -23.55 44.08 -18.96
CA VAL A 26 -23.54 42.67 -19.37
C VAL A 26 -22.09 42.18 -19.55
N LEU A 27 -21.22 43.01 -20.13
CA LEU A 27 -19.82 42.66 -20.37
C LEU A 27 -19.04 42.49 -19.07
N ILE A 28 -19.27 43.38 -18.09
CA ILE A 28 -18.70 43.27 -16.74
C ILE A 28 -19.24 42.03 -16.02
N ALA A 29 -20.54 41.77 -16.09
CA ALA A 29 -21.14 40.58 -15.47
C ALA A 29 -20.53 39.28 -16.04
N LEU A 30 -20.32 39.22 -17.36
CA LEU A 30 -19.70 38.07 -18.02
C LEU A 30 -18.22 37.91 -17.61
N ALA A 31 -17.48 39.02 -17.50
CA ALA A 31 -16.09 39.00 -17.05
C ALA A 31 -15.97 38.53 -15.59
N LEU A 32 -16.86 38.96 -14.70
CA LEU A 32 -16.90 38.48 -13.32
C LEU A 32 -17.28 37.00 -13.26
N LEU A 33 -18.25 36.57 -14.07
CA LEU A 33 -18.67 35.19 -14.14
C LEU A 33 -17.52 34.26 -14.56
N THR A 34 -16.71 34.64 -15.56
CA THR A 34 -15.57 33.82 -16.00
C THR A 34 -14.48 33.73 -14.93
N ILE A 35 -14.20 34.83 -14.22
CA ILE A 35 -13.26 34.84 -13.09
C ILE A 35 -13.74 33.89 -11.98
N ILE A 36 -15.01 34.01 -11.58
CA ILE A 36 -15.60 33.17 -10.53
C ILE A 36 -15.58 31.71 -10.97
N MET A 37 -16.01 31.40 -12.19
CA MET A 37 -16.02 30.03 -12.71
C MET A 37 -14.60 29.45 -12.79
N GLY A 38 -13.60 30.25 -13.16
CA GLY A 38 -12.19 29.86 -13.14
C GLY A 38 -11.69 29.52 -11.73
N ALA A 39 -12.03 30.34 -10.73
CA ALA A 39 -11.68 30.08 -9.34
C ALA A 39 -12.36 28.80 -8.81
N VAL A 40 -13.64 28.59 -9.13
CA VAL A 40 -14.37 27.38 -8.74
C VAL A 40 -13.78 26.14 -9.41
N TYR A 41 -13.50 26.21 -10.71
CA TYR A 41 -12.95 25.08 -11.48
C TYR A 41 -11.55 24.68 -10.99
N THR A 42 -10.69 25.68 -10.73
CA THR A 42 -9.35 25.43 -10.20
C THR A 42 -9.40 24.82 -8.80
N SER A 43 -10.26 25.33 -7.92
CA SER A 43 -10.48 24.75 -6.58
C SER A 43 -10.98 23.31 -6.66
N PHE A 44 -12.02 23.05 -7.47
CA PHE A 44 -12.57 21.71 -7.67
C PHE A 44 -11.52 20.71 -8.19
N PHE A 45 -10.76 21.09 -9.22
CA PHE A 45 -9.72 20.23 -9.77
C PHE A 45 -8.52 20.07 -8.84
N SER A 46 -8.24 21.04 -7.96
CA SER A 46 -7.24 20.90 -6.90
C SER A 46 -7.67 19.88 -5.85
N VAL A 47 -8.94 19.92 -5.43
CA VAL A 47 -9.49 18.98 -4.45
C VAL A 47 -9.51 17.55 -5.01
N ASN A 48 -10.00 17.35 -6.23
CA ASN A 48 -9.99 16.01 -6.85
C ASN A 48 -8.58 15.45 -7.00
N ARG A 49 -7.61 16.27 -7.42
CA ARG A 49 -6.22 15.84 -7.48
C ARG A 49 -5.64 15.48 -6.12
N ALA A 50 -6.09 16.12 -5.04
CA ALA A 50 -5.70 15.74 -3.70
C ALA A 50 -6.34 14.40 -3.29
N LEU A 51 -7.63 14.20 -3.57
CA LEU A 51 -8.33 12.95 -3.28
C LEU A 51 -7.74 11.75 -4.02
N ASP A 52 -7.50 11.87 -5.33
CA ASP A 52 -6.89 10.81 -6.14
C ASP A 52 -5.49 10.42 -5.65
N ARG A 53 -4.74 11.38 -5.08
CA ARG A 53 -3.44 11.13 -4.46
C ARG A 53 -3.60 10.34 -3.16
N PHE A 54 -4.55 10.71 -2.31
CA PHE A 54 -4.79 10.02 -1.05
C PHE A 54 -5.23 8.57 -1.27
N ASP A 55 -6.09 8.29 -2.25
CA ASP A 55 -6.60 6.94 -2.49
C ASP A 55 -5.49 5.96 -2.91
N LYS A 56 -4.60 6.38 -3.81
CA LYS A 56 -3.47 5.53 -4.26
C LYS A 56 -2.46 5.27 -3.15
N VAL A 57 -2.16 6.30 -2.36
CA VAL A 57 -1.24 6.19 -1.23
C VAL A 57 -1.82 5.24 -0.19
N SER A 58 -3.06 5.48 0.24
CA SER A 58 -3.76 4.63 1.20
C SER A 58 -3.76 3.16 0.77
N LEU A 59 -4.02 2.89 -0.52
CA LEU A 59 -3.99 1.54 -1.06
C LEU A 59 -2.62 0.86 -0.92
N LYS A 60 -1.52 1.56 -1.22
CA LYS A 60 -0.15 1.00 -1.08
C LYS A 60 0.23 0.73 0.37
N TYR A 61 -0.13 1.60 1.30
CA TYR A 61 0.07 1.34 2.73
C TYR A 61 -0.74 0.12 3.18
N HIS A 62 -1.99 0.00 2.75
CA HIS A 62 -2.83 -1.16 3.07
C HIS A 62 -2.27 -2.46 2.47
N GLU A 63 -1.79 -2.44 1.23
CA GLU A 63 -1.16 -3.58 0.57
C GLU A 63 0.10 -4.02 1.33
N ALA A 64 1.02 -3.09 1.63
CA ALA A 64 2.24 -3.38 2.37
C ALA A 64 1.96 -3.89 3.79
N ARG A 65 1.00 -3.29 4.50
CA ARG A 65 0.57 -3.72 5.84
C ARG A 65 0.02 -5.15 5.80
N THR A 66 -0.86 -5.43 4.85
CA THR A 66 -1.46 -6.76 4.67
C THR A 66 -0.40 -7.81 4.33
N ALA A 67 0.54 -7.47 3.45
CA ALA A 67 1.67 -8.33 3.10
C ALA A 67 2.54 -8.66 4.32
N LEU A 68 2.89 -7.66 5.12
CA LEU A 68 3.64 -7.83 6.38
C LEU A 68 2.88 -8.69 7.39
N ASP A 69 1.57 -8.48 7.56
CA ASP A 69 0.74 -9.24 8.50
C ASP A 69 0.60 -10.72 8.09
N ILE A 70 0.49 -11.00 6.78
CA ILE A 70 0.50 -12.36 6.24
C ILE A 70 1.85 -13.03 6.52
N MET A 71 2.96 -12.39 6.15
CA MET A 71 4.30 -12.93 6.39
C MET A 71 4.56 -13.16 7.89
N LYS A 72 4.14 -12.23 8.74
CA LYS A 72 4.22 -12.37 10.20
C LYS A 72 3.52 -13.64 10.67
N ARG A 73 2.27 -13.87 10.25
CA ARG A 73 1.51 -15.08 10.63
C ARG A 73 2.19 -16.36 10.18
N GLU A 74 2.80 -16.36 8.99
CA GLU A 74 3.53 -17.51 8.47
C GLU A 74 4.84 -17.78 9.24
N ILE A 75 5.56 -16.73 9.62
CA ILE A 75 6.75 -16.84 10.48
C ILE A 75 6.35 -17.33 11.87
N GLU A 76 5.25 -16.83 12.44
CA GLU A 76 4.74 -17.31 13.72
C GLU A 76 4.41 -18.81 13.69
N GLY A 77 3.95 -19.31 12.53
CA GLY A 77 3.66 -20.73 12.26
C GLY A 77 4.83 -21.56 11.72
N ALA A 78 6.05 -21.03 11.69
CA ALA A 78 7.20 -21.72 11.12
C ALA A 78 7.67 -22.92 11.96
N LEU A 79 8.22 -23.93 11.29
CA LEU A 79 8.67 -25.20 11.85
C LEU A 79 10.13 -25.51 11.47
N VAL A 80 10.88 -26.14 12.39
CA VAL A 80 12.29 -26.57 12.17
C VAL A 80 12.45 -28.08 12.04
N LYS A 81 11.52 -28.85 12.59
CA LYS A 81 11.50 -30.30 12.44
C LYS A 81 10.12 -30.70 11.95
N ASN A 82 10.08 -31.66 11.03
CA ASN A 82 8.82 -32.25 10.61
C ASN A 82 8.31 -33.15 11.77
N PRO A 83 7.17 -32.83 12.40
CA PRO A 83 6.67 -33.64 13.51
C PRO A 83 6.12 -35.01 13.08
N ARG A 84 6.06 -35.30 11.77
CA ARG A 84 5.53 -36.54 11.20
C ARG A 84 6.58 -37.50 10.64
N SER A 85 7.87 -37.17 10.70
CA SER A 85 8.94 -38.06 10.23
C SER A 85 9.61 -38.79 11.40
N GLU A 86 9.53 -40.13 11.41
CA GLU A 86 10.33 -40.99 12.31
C GLU A 86 11.81 -41.05 11.91
N ASP A 87 12.12 -40.76 10.64
CA ASP A 87 13.48 -40.59 10.13
C ASP A 87 13.96 -39.14 10.34
N GLU A 88 14.98 -38.94 11.18
CA GLU A 88 15.61 -37.61 11.38
C GLU A 88 16.22 -37.04 10.08
N ASN A 89 16.43 -37.88 9.07
CA ASN A 89 17.14 -37.57 7.83
C ASN A 89 16.24 -37.26 6.62
N LYS A 90 14.90 -37.28 6.74
CA LYS A 90 13.98 -37.06 5.61
C LYS A 90 13.17 -35.77 5.75
N VAL A 91 13.64 -34.74 5.02
CA VAL A 91 13.02 -33.46 4.65
C VAL A 91 12.21 -32.75 5.75
N SER A 92 12.50 -31.51 6.10
CA SER A 92 13.69 -30.77 6.53
C SER A 92 13.08 -29.38 6.71
N ALA A 93 12.11 -29.29 7.63
CA ALA A 93 11.36 -28.06 7.84
C ALA A 93 12.39 -26.98 8.16
N GLY A 94 12.42 -25.93 7.35
CA GLY A 94 13.54 -25.00 7.33
C GLY A 94 13.07 -23.60 7.57
N PHE A 95 13.97 -22.78 8.08
CA PHE A 95 13.85 -21.32 8.07
C PHE A 95 15.17 -20.75 7.59
N VAL A 96 15.13 -20.15 6.41
CA VAL A 96 16.32 -19.64 5.72
C VAL A 96 16.10 -18.19 5.33
N ILE A 97 16.98 -17.32 5.80
CA ILE A 97 17.10 -15.93 5.35
C ILE A 97 18.37 -15.81 4.53
N LYS A 98 18.26 -15.27 3.32
CA LYS A 98 19.40 -14.95 2.45
C LYS A 98 19.45 -13.45 2.22
N ASP A 99 20.59 -12.86 2.54
CA ASP A 99 20.89 -11.49 2.14
C ASP A 99 21.12 -11.47 0.62
N ARG A 100 20.39 -10.59 -0.07
CA ARG A 100 20.46 -10.44 -1.51
C ARG A 100 20.21 -8.98 -1.86
N ASP A 101 20.90 -8.57 -2.91
CA ASP A 101 20.84 -7.22 -3.45
C ASP A 101 20.48 -7.29 -4.95
N ILE A 102 19.71 -6.31 -5.41
CA ILE A 102 19.47 -6.07 -6.84
C ILE A 102 19.76 -4.59 -7.11
N LEU A 103 20.91 -4.29 -7.72
CA LEU A 103 21.31 -2.92 -8.09
C LEU A 103 21.43 -1.95 -6.89
N GLY A 104 21.94 -2.42 -5.75
CA GLY A 104 22.07 -1.63 -4.52
C GLY A 104 20.78 -1.55 -3.69
N ILE A 105 19.72 -2.23 -4.11
CA ILE A 105 18.45 -2.33 -3.41
C ILE A 105 18.39 -3.64 -2.63
N SER A 106 18.03 -3.55 -1.35
CA SER A 106 17.81 -4.73 -0.50
C SER A 106 16.68 -5.59 -1.08
N ALA A 107 17.01 -6.83 -1.42
CA ALA A 107 16.14 -7.78 -2.11
C ALA A 107 16.22 -9.15 -1.42
N SER A 108 16.15 -9.14 -0.10
CA SER A 108 16.32 -10.31 0.76
C SER A 108 15.38 -11.44 0.34
N SER A 109 15.76 -12.69 0.61
CA SER A 109 14.89 -13.83 0.41
C SER A 109 14.64 -14.56 1.72
N LEU A 110 13.40 -15.00 1.91
CA LEU A 110 12.95 -15.76 3.06
C LEU A 110 12.31 -17.05 2.57
N GLU A 111 12.78 -18.19 3.04
CA GLU A 111 12.15 -19.51 2.85
C GLU A 111 11.79 -20.08 4.22
N LEU A 112 10.54 -20.48 4.41
CA LEU A 112 10.06 -21.08 5.65
C LEU A 112 9.13 -22.25 5.38
N THR A 113 9.14 -23.24 6.26
CA THR A 113 8.16 -24.33 6.25
C THR A 113 7.08 -24.08 7.30
N SER A 114 5.81 -24.12 6.90
CA SER A 114 4.65 -23.93 7.78
C SER A 114 3.49 -24.86 7.40
N TYR A 115 2.43 -24.87 8.21
CA TYR A 115 1.21 -25.61 7.88
C TYR A 115 0.36 -24.86 6.85
N SER A 116 -0.14 -25.57 5.86
CA SER A 116 -1.12 -25.01 4.91
C SER A 116 -2.43 -24.68 5.61
N PHE A 117 -3.05 -23.57 5.23
CA PHE A 117 -4.42 -23.25 5.66
C PHE A 117 -5.49 -24.13 4.98
N ARG A 118 -5.15 -24.79 3.86
CA ARG A 118 -6.08 -25.59 3.03
C ARG A 118 -6.04 -27.10 3.35
N GLY A 119 -5.23 -27.54 4.30
CA GLY A 119 -5.18 -28.94 4.71
C GLY A 119 -4.09 -29.22 5.74
N ASN A 120 -4.05 -30.44 6.28
CA ASN A 120 -3.06 -30.88 7.27
C ASN A 120 -1.63 -31.07 6.70
N SER A 121 -1.34 -30.58 5.49
CA SER A 121 -0.04 -30.73 4.84
C SER A 121 0.92 -29.60 5.20
N LEU A 122 2.20 -29.94 5.25
CA LEU A 122 3.28 -28.96 5.32
C LEU A 122 3.46 -28.32 3.95
N ILE A 123 3.75 -27.02 3.93
CA ILE A 123 4.11 -26.25 2.75
C ILE A 123 5.41 -25.49 3.01
N THR A 124 6.22 -25.33 1.97
CA THR A 124 7.34 -24.42 1.95
C THR A 124 6.88 -23.14 1.26
N VAL A 125 6.99 -22.03 1.97
CA VAL A 125 6.70 -20.69 1.46
C VAL A 125 8.02 -19.96 1.25
N SER A 126 8.20 -19.39 0.06
CA SER A 126 9.38 -18.63 -0.32
C SER A 126 8.98 -17.23 -0.77
N TYR A 127 9.62 -16.22 -0.20
CA TYR A 127 9.53 -14.82 -0.57
C TYR A 127 10.84 -14.39 -1.21
N PHE A 128 10.75 -13.74 -2.37
CA PHE A 128 11.90 -13.19 -3.06
C PHE A 128 11.50 -12.05 -3.98
N VAL A 129 12.43 -11.14 -4.20
CA VAL A 129 12.21 -10.02 -5.12
C VAL A 129 12.66 -10.41 -6.53
N THR A 130 11.85 -10.01 -7.51
CA THR A 130 12.17 -10.07 -8.93
C THR A 130 11.99 -8.70 -9.57
N MET A 131 12.62 -8.50 -10.73
CA MET A 131 12.42 -7.31 -11.54
C MET A 131 11.44 -7.64 -12.67
N LYS A 132 10.36 -6.87 -12.78
CA LYS A 132 9.31 -7.03 -13.79
C LYS A 132 9.01 -5.66 -14.39
N ASN A 133 9.15 -5.53 -15.71
CA ASN A 133 8.89 -4.29 -16.45
C ASN A 133 9.65 -3.05 -15.92
N GLY A 134 10.85 -3.24 -15.36
CA GLY A 134 11.66 -2.16 -14.78
C GLY A 134 11.34 -1.80 -13.33
N ASN A 135 10.30 -2.40 -12.74
CA ASN A 135 9.96 -2.25 -11.33
C ASN A 135 10.30 -3.52 -10.54
N LEU A 136 10.48 -3.39 -9.23
CA LEU A 136 10.68 -4.55 -8.35
C LEU A 136 9.33 -5.04 -7.84
N SER A 137 9.13 -6.35 -7.89
CA SER A 137 7.95 -7.03 -7.34
C SER A 137 8.38 -8.09 -6.34
N LEU A 138 7.68 -8.14 -5.21
CA LEU A 138 7.80 -9.20 -4.23
C LEU A 138 6.96 -10.38 -4.69
N ILE A 139 7.60 -11.53 -4.89
CA ILE A 139 6.95 -12.77 -5.29
C ILE A 139 6.81 -13.66 -4.06
N LYS A 140 5.62 -14.25 -3.92
CA LYS A 140 5.38 -15.36 -3.01
C LYS A 140 5.28 -16.65 -3.81
N HIS A 141 6.04 -17.66 -3.43
CA HIS A 141 5.99 -18.99 -4.00
C HIS A 141 5.63 -20.00 -2.92
N GLU A 142 4.64 -20.85 -3.17
CA GLU A 142 4.24 -21.91 -2.25
C GLU A 142 4.38 -23.26 -2.94
N SER A 143 5.06 -24.21 -2.29
CA SER A 143 5.23 -25.56 -2.80
C SER A 143 5.14 -26.62 -1.69
N PRO A 144 4.73 -27.86 -1.99
CA PRO A 144 4.91 -28.97 -1.07
C PRO A 144 6.41 -29.19 -0.78
N PRO A 145 6.84 -29.47 0.47
CA PRO A 145 8.25 -29.63 0.82
C PRO A 145 8.96 -30.72 0.00
N VAL A 146 8.23 -31.76 -0.41
CA VAL A 146 8.75 -32.90 -1.18
C VAL A 146 8.80 -32.60 -2.69
N PHE A 147 7.96 -31.71 -3.20
CA PHE A 147 7.81 -31.44 -4.64
C PHE A 147 7.87 -29.93 -4.90
N LYS A 148 9.06 -29.33 -4.78
CA LYS A 148 9.28 -27.89 -4.97
C LYS A 148 8.80 -27.39 -6.35
N GLU A 149 8.91 -28.22 -7.39
CA GLU A 149 8.52 -27.88 -8.77
C GLU A 149 6.99 -27.77 -8.99
N LYS A 150 6.17 -28.36 -8.11
CA LYS A 150 4.70 -28.29 -8.20
C LYS A 150 4.11 -27.06 -7.49
N GLY A 151 4.97 -26.11 -7.11
CA GLY A 151 4.53 -24.89 -6.45
C GLY A 151 3.85 -23.91 -7.40
N TYR A 152 3.11 -22.96 -6.81
CA TYR A 152 2.54 -21.83 -7.53
C TYR A 152 3.16 -20.53 -7.03
N SER A 153 3.39 -19.60 -7.96
CA SER A 153 3.91 -18.26 -7.66
C SER A 153 2.81 -17.22 -7.84
N LEU A 154 2.81 -16.21 -6.99
CA LEU A 154 1.92 -15.07 -7.02
C LEU A 154 2.74 -13.79 -6.90
N ASP A 155 2.40 -12.77 -7.69
CA ASP A 155 2.82 -11.38 -7.45
C ASP A 155 2.18 -10.92 -6.14
N PHE A 156 2.97 -10.89 -5.07
CA PHE A 156 2.48 -10.64 -3.72
C PHE A 156 2.35 -9.16 -3.42
N MET A 157 3.30 -8.37 -3.92
CA MET A 157 3.24 -6.91 -3.90
C MET A 157 4.08 -6.36 -5.07
N GLU A 158 3.50 -5.46 -5.85
CA GLU A 158 4.18 -4.79 -6.97
C GLU A 158 4.74 -3.43 -6.55
N ASP A 159 5.66 -2.88 -7.35
CA ASP A 159 6.22 -1.53 -7.18
C ASP A 159 6.90 -1.28 -5.83
N ILE A 160 7.63 -2.27 -5.32
CA ILE A 160 8.45 -2.09 -4.12
C ILE A 160 9.77 -1.40 -4.45
N ARG A 161 10.35 -0.72 -3.46
CA ARG A 161 11.68 -0.10 -3.49
C ARG A 161 12.71 -0.88 -2.70
N GLY A 162 12.30 -1.89 -1.94
CA GLY A 162 13.18 -2.73 -1.16
C GLY A 162 12.40 -3.74 -0.32
N PHE A 163 13.03 -4.86 -0.02
CA PHE A 163 12.54 -5.86 0.90
C PHE A 163 13.71 -6.42 1.70
N SER A 164 13.64 -6.28 3.02
CA SER A 164 14.65 -6.79 3.94
C SER A 164 14.06 -7.72 4.99
N VAL A 165 14.82 -8.76 5.30
CA VAL A 165 14.49 -9.72 6.35
C VAL A 165 15.72 -9.86 7.23
N GLU A 166 15.55 -9.58 8.51
CA GLU A 166 16.64 -9.60 9.48
C GLU A 166 16.22 -10.35 10.72
N THR A 167 17.17 -10.93 11.43
CA THR A 167 16.93 -11.58 12.70
C THR A 167 17.93 -11.15 13.76
N MET A 168 17.52 -11.20 15.03
CA MET A 168 18.41 -10.88 16.14
C MET A 168 19.21 -12.10 16.57
N PHE A 169 20.53 -11.97 16.57
CA PHE A 169 21.46 -12.97 17.05
C PHE A 169 22.57 -12.28 17.86
N ASN A 170 22.84 -12.77 19.08
CA ASN A 170 23.85 -12.20 19.98
C ASN A 170 23.75 -10.67 20.12
N ASN A 171 22.52 -10.16 20.29
CA ASN A 171 22.24 -8.74 20.43
C ASN A 171 22.53 -7.88 19.18
N THR A 172 22.68 -8.51 18.01
CA THR A 172 22.92 -7.84 16.72
C THR A 172 21.90 -8.29 15.67
N TRP A 173 21.53 -7.38 14.76
CA TRP A 173 20.68 -7.73 13.61
C TRP A 173 21.53 -8.32 12.50
N VAL A 174 21.19 -9.53 12.07
CA VAL A 174 21.85 -10.25 10.98
C VAL A 174 20.86 -10.48 9.84
N LYS A 175 21.34 -10.38 8.60
CA LYS A 175 20.54 -10.53 7.36
C LYS A 175 20.53 -11.96 6.82
N THR A 176 21.15 -12.89 7.53
CA THR A 176 21.28 -14.28 7.12
C THR A 176 20.94 -15.19 8.27
N TRP A 177 20.20 -16.25 7.98
CA TRP A 177 19.87 -17.30 8.94
C TRP A 177 19.68 -18.59 8.19
N ASP A 178 20.16 -19.70 8.75
CA ASP A 178 19.88 -21.02 8.22
C ASP A 178 19.69 -22.00 9.39
N THR A 179 18.48 -22.55 9.50
CA THR A 179 18.17 -23.58 10.51
C THR A 179 18.97 -24.86 10.32
N ALA A 180 19.42 -25.19 9.10
CA ALA A 180 20.28 -26.34 8.86
C ALA A 180 21.66 -26.18 9.54
N THR A 181 22.12 -24.94 9.71
CA THR A 181 23.40 -24.64 10.36
C THR A 181 23.22 -24.33 11.86
N THR A 182 22.16 -23.59 12.20
CA THR A 182 21.93 -23.10 13.57
C THR A 182 21.15 -24.08 14.45
N GLY A 183 20.40 -25.01 13.85
CA GLY A 183 19.57 -26.00 14.53
C GLY A 183 18.32 -25.44 15.22
N LYS A 184 18.05 -24.13 15.12
CA LYS A 184 16.91 -23.49 15.81
C LYS A 184 16.30 -22.34 15.00
N LEU A 185 15.04 -22.02 15.31
CA LEU A 185 14.37 -20.83 14.76
C LEU A 185 15.03 -19.55 15.28
N PRO A 186 14.99 -18.47 14.49
CA PRO A 186 15.32 -17.15 14.99
C PRO A 186 14.38 -16.72 16.11
N GLU A 187 14.89 -15.97 17.10
CA GLU A 187 14.08 -15.49 18.24
C GLU A 187 13.09 -14.39 17.83
N ILE A 188 13.53 -13.50 16.95
CA ILE A 188 12.73 -12.42 16.38
C ILE A 188 13.19 -12.18 14.95
N VAL A 189 12.23 -11.93 14.08
CA VAL A 189 12.43 -11.60 12.67
C VAL A 189 11.83 -10.23 12.44
N ARG A 190 12.61 -9.32 11.87
CA ARG A 190 12.16 -8.03 11.36
C ARG A 190 11.97 -8.16 9.86
N LEU A 191 10.75 -7.89 9.42
CA LEU A 191 10.39 -7.76 8.02
C LEU A 191 10.27 -6.27 7.72
N SER A 192 10.87 -5.82 6.63
CA SER A 192 10.69 -4.44 6.15
C SER A 192 10.40 -4.43 4.66
N ILE A 193 9.38 -3.67 4.27
CA ILE A 193 9.06 -3.36 2.88
C ILE A 193 9.23 -1.86 2.69
N GLU A 194 9.96 -1.50 1.64
CA GLU A 194 10.11 -0.13 1.18
C GLU A 194 9.28 0.06 -0.09
N PHE A 195 8.59 1.19 -0.19
CA PHE A 195 7.84 1.58 -1.39
C PHE A 195 7.88 3.10 -1.58
N ASP A 196 7.54 3.55 -2.79
CA ASP A 196 7.47 4.98 -3.09
C ASP A 196 6.10 5.57 -2.74
N ASP A 197 6.10 6.64 -1.96
CA ASP A 197 4.95 7.50 -1.69
C ASP A 197 5.22 8.88 -2.32
N ASN A 198 4.86 9.01 -3.60
CA ASN A 198 4.97 10.25 -4.39
C ASN A 198 6.38 10.87 -4.35
N GLY A 199 7.42 10.06 -4.54
CA GLY A 199 8.82 10.49 -4.51
C GLY A 199 9.47 10.45 -3.13
N LYS A 200 8.74 10.10 -2.07
CA LYS A 200 9.30 9.80 -0.76
C LYS A 200 9.33 8.28 -0.56
N ILE A 201 10.50 7.72 -0.30
CA ILE A 201 10.61 6.31 0.08
C ILE A 201 10.09 6.15 1.51
N VAL A 202 9.13 5.25 1.69
CA VAL A 202 8.54 4.90 2.98
C VAL A 202 8.89 3.46 3.29
N THR A 203 9.39 3.23 4.51
CA THR A 203 9.67 1.90 5.04
C THR A 203 8.61 1.53 6.06
N LEU A 204 7.91 0.43 5.83
CA LEU A 204 7.07 -0.22 6.85
C LEU A 204 7.77 -1.46 7.36
N SER A 205 7.79 -1.62 8.68
CA SER A 205 8.43 -2.75 9.34
C SER A 205 7.47 -3.44 10.29
N GLU A 206 7.59 -4.76 10.38
CA GLU A 206 6.81 -5.60 11.29
C GLU A 206 7.74 -6.64 11.94
N TYR A 207 7.46 -6.96 13.20
CA TYR A 207 8.25 -7.92 13.97
C TYR A 207 7.45 -9.20 14.19
N ALA A 208 8.08 -10.33 13.88
CA ALA A 208 7.50 -11.66 14.02
C ALA A 208 8.38 -12.52 14.93
N LYS A 209 7.74 -13.37 15.74
CA LYS A 209 8.43 -14.36 16.59
C LYS A 209 7.87 -15.75 16.28
N PRO A 210 8.68 -16.72 15.86
CA PRO A 210 8.18 -18.08 15.65
C PRO A 210 7.66 -18.72 16.94
N LYS A 211 6.44 -19.27 16.92
CA LYS A 211 5.73 -19.75 18.13
C LYS A 211 5.57 -21.27 18.22
N VAL A 212 5.62 -21.97 17.08
CA VAL A 212 5.23 -23.40 17.02
C VAL A 212 6.45 -24.33 17.14
N GLY A 213 7.55 -24.04 16.45
CA GLY A 213 8.75 -24.89 16.42
C GLY A 213 9.83 -24.57 17.46
N THR A 214 9.51 -23.85 18.54
CA THR A 214 10.52 -23.27 19.45
C THR A 214 11.02 -24.24 20.54
N LYS A 215 10.48 -25.46 20.64
CA LYS A 215 10.91 -26.46 21.63
C LYS A 215 11.44 -27.73 20.96
N LEU A 216 12.68 -28.05 21.33
CA LEU A 216 13.24 -29.41 21.34
C LEU A 216 12.61 -30.20 22.50
#